data_AF-A0A944IS90-F1
#
_entry.id   AF-A0A944IS90-F1
#
_cell.length_a   1.000
_cell.length_b   1.000
_cell.length_c   1.000
_cell.angle_alpha   90.00
_cell.angle_beta   90.00
_cell.angle_gamma   90.00
#
_symmetry.space_group_name_H-M   'P 1'
#
loop_
_entity.id
_entity.type
_entity.pdbx_description
1 polymer ?
#
loop_
_entity_poly.entity_id
_entity_poly.type
_entity_poly.pdbx_seq_one_letter_code
_entity_poly.pdbx_strand_id
1 'polypeptide(L)'
;MMRRTTQTAVVLVSAGLLALTACGTKSAATASGAPSGAPSGTSATPAVDPSAQAAAALARHDRLFPDVATRCAGEGALASATPTPTPTPSATGDAPTDPEAAKYAENHAFKMQADLTPEAKCRGEAHARRISTALTAAGKTAPRTQVELSTALEGLGYPMGGDAVYSFNGGDLGFDLLIPETGPCLTGRLAAALRIEAHGVYMEGGCREPRGGH
;
A
#
# COMPACT_ATOMS: atom_id res chain seq x y z
N MET A 1 45.48 -15.82 17.35
CA MET A 1 45.80 -15.45 15.95
C MET A 1 45.86 -16.73 15.13
N MET A 2 44.87 -16.99 14.29
CA MET A 2 44.93 -18.07 13.29
C MET A 2 44.10 -17.62 12.10
N ARG A 3 44.82 -17.24 11.03
CA ARG A 3 44.29 -16.83 9.73
C ARG A 3 43.89 -18.09 8.98
N ARG A 4 42.70 -18.12 8.37
CA ARG A 4 42.38 -19.03 7.27
C ARG A 4 41.82 -18.24 6.11
N THR A 5 42.46 -18.46 4.98
CA THR A 5 42.38 -17.75 3.71
C THR A 5 41.25 -18.29 2.84
N THR A 6 40.56 -17.33 2.20
CA THR A 6 39.81 -17.34 0.94
C THR A 6 39.74 -18.60 0.08
N GLN A 7 38.53 -18.92 -0.39
CA GLN A 7 38.30 -19.35 -1.77
C GLN A 7 37.08 -18.61 -2.36
N THR A 8 37.36 -17.73 -3.32
CA THR A 8 36.42 -17.15 -4.29
C THR A 8 36.11 -18.19 -5.36
N ALA A 9 34.83 -18.50 -5.58
CA ALA A 9 34.35 -19.22 -6.75
C ALA A 9 33.53 -18.26 -7.62
N VAL A 10 34.07 -17.91 -8.77
CA VAL A 10 33.37 -17.21 -9.85
C VAL A 10 32.66 -18.26 -10.69
N VAL A 11 31.34 -18.19 -10.79
CA VAL A 11 30.54 -18.98 -11.74
C VAL A 11 29.98 -18.03 -12.79
N LEU A 12 30.58 -18.08 -13.97
CA LEU A 12 30.07 -17.52 -15.23
C LEU A 12 29.20 -18.58 -15.89
N VAL A 13 27.90 -18.33 -16.08
CA VAL A 13 27.06 -19.13 -16.97
C VAL A 13 26.05 -18.22 -17.71
N SER A 14 26.37 -18.01 -18.99
CA SER A 14 25.51 -18.08 -20.18
C SER A 14 24.24 -17.24 -20.29
N ALA A 15 24.28 -16.32 -21.26
CA ALA A 15 23.13 -15.72 -21.92
C ALA A 15 22.22 -16.77 -22.58
N GLY A 16 20.92 -16.69 -22.33
CA GLY A 16 19.88 -17.43 -23.05
C GLY A 16 18.90 -16.44 -23.68
N LEU A 17 18.95 -16.31 -25.02
CA LEU A 17 17.91 -15.66 -25.80
C LEU A 17 16.62 -16.49 -25.71
N LEU A 18 15.58 -15.95 -25.10
CA LEU A 18 14.22 -16.46 -25.23
C LEU A 18 13.55 -15.81 -26.44
N ALA A 19 13.48 -16.57 -27.53
CA ALA A 19 12.64 -16.26 -28.67
C ALA A 19 11.17 -16.47 -28.30
N LEU A 20 10.40 -15.38 -28.23
CA LEU A 20 8.95 -15.39 -28.11
C LEU A 20 8.34 -15.81 -29.46
N THR A 21 7.92 -17.07 -29.57
CA THR A 21 7.07 -17.54 -30.66
C THR A 21 5.62 -17.15 -30.37
N ALA A 22 5.20 -16.00 -30.88
CA ALA A 22 3.79 -15.61 -30.88
C ALA A 22 3.00 -16.50 -31.86
N CYS A 23 2.04 -17.24 -31.31
CA CYS A 23 1.10 -18.07 -32.05
C CYS A 23 -0.01 -17.15 -32.62
N GLY A 24 0.12 -16.75 -33.89
CA GLY A 24 -0.91 -16.02 -34.63
C GLY A 24 -1.81 -16.99 -35.38
N THR A 25 -3.08 -17.10 -34.96
CA THR A 25 -4.14 -17.84 -35.66
C THR A 25 -4.39 -17.25 -37.05
N LYS A 26 -4.18 -18.06 -38.09
CA LYS A 26 -4.63 -17.77 -39.46
C LYS A 26 -6.15 -17.94 -39.54
N SER A 27 -6.86 -16.89 -39.94
CA SER A 27 -8.16 -17.02 -40.61
C SER A 27 -7.97 -16.65 -42.07
N ALA A 28 -8.13 -17.63 -42.95
CA ALA A 28 -8.22 -17.42 -44.38
C ALA A 28 -9.65 -16.99 -44.74
N ALA A 29 -9.77 -15.89 -45.48
CA ALA A 29 -10.91 -15.63 -46.34
C ALA A 29 -10.42 -14.86 -47.57
N THR A 30 -10.54 -15.51 -48.72
CA THR A 30 -10.22 -14.99 -50.05
C THR A 30 -11.38 -14.15 -50.56
N ALA A 31 -11.13 -12.90 -50.98
CA ALA A 31 -11.88 -12.23 -52.06
C ALA A 31 -11.15 -10.96 -52.53
N SER A 32 -10.93 -10.89 -53.84
CA SER A 32 -10.31 -9.78 -54.58
C SER A 32 -11.19 -8.54 -54.65
N GLY A 33 -10.59 -7.35 -54.56
CA GLY A 33 -11.21 -6.07 -54.95
C GLY A 33 -10.61 -4.86 -54.22
N ALA A 34 -9.85 -4.02 -54.92
CA ALA A 34 -9.33 -2.73 -54.45
C ALA A 34 -10.33 -1.58 -54.76
N PRO A 35 -10.13 -0.30 -54.37
CA PRO A 35 -9.31 0.28 -53.28
C PRO A 35 -10.15 1.21 -52.35
N SER A 36 -9.47 1.94 -51.46
CA SER A 36 -9.91 3.14 -50.73
C SER A 36 -10.70 2.96 -49.44
N GLY A 37 -10.07 3.44 -48.36
CA GLY A 37 -10.66 3.58 -47.04
C GLY A 37 -9.62 3.29 -45.97
N ALA A 38 -8.75 4.27 -45.67
CA ALA A 38 -7.91 4.19 -44.49
C ALA A 38 -8.82 4.08 -43.26
N PRO A 39 -8.73 3.02 -42.44
CA PRO A 39 -9.33 3.10 -41.12
C PRO A 39 -8.45 4.05 -40.31
N SER A 40 -8.92 5.27 -40.08
CA SER A 40 -8.57 6.04 -38.89
C SER A 40 -9.13 5.30 -37.68
N GLY A 41 -8.56 4.12 -37.40
CA GLY A 41 -8.73 3.42 -36.14
C GLY A 41 -7.86 4.16 -35.15
N THR A 42 -8.41 5.21 -34.54
CA THR A 42 -7.91 5.66 -33.25
C THR A 42 -7.98 4.44 -32.34
N SER A 43 -6.85 3.80 -32.09
CA SER A 43 -6.70 2.77 -31.06
C SER A 43 -7.05 3.43 -29.75
N ALA A 44 -8.34 3.45 -29.40
CA ALA A 44 -8.80 3.82 -28.08
C ALA A 44 -8.24 2.76 -27.14
N THR A 45 -7.21 3.11 -26.39
CA THR A 45 -6.85 2.37 -25.19
C THR A 45 -8.12 2.20 -24.36
N PRO A 46 -8.47 0.98 -23.92
CA PRO A 46 -9.63 0.78 -23.05
C PRO A 46 -9.51 1.70 -21.85
N ALA A 47 -10.53 2.53 -21.61
CA ALA A 47 -10.60 3.32 -20.39
C ALA A 47 -10.64 2.33 -19.21
N VAL A 48 -9.66 2.43 -18.31
CA VAL A 48 -9.63 1.62 -17.09
C VAL A 48 -10.76 2.09 -16.19
N ASP A 49 -11.67 1.19 -15.82
CA ASP A 49 -12.69 1.45 -14.81
C ASP A 49 -12.04 1.43 -13.40
N PRO A 50 -11.97 2.58 -12.71
CA PRO A 50 -11.33 2.65 -11.39
C PRO A 50 -12.02 1.76 -10.36
N SER A 51 -13.34 1.56 -10.48
CA SER A 51 -14.10 0.72 -9.55
C SER A 51 -13.77 -0.75 -9.71
N ALA A 52 -13.67 -1.23 -10.95
CA ALA A 52 -13.23 -2.59 -11.26
C ALA A 52 -11.78 -2.83 -10.82
N GLN A 53 -10.91 -1.82 -10.96
CA GLN A 53 -9.53 -1.90 -10.49
C GLN A 53 -9.44 -1.99 -8.95
N ALA A 54 -10.23 -1.19 -8.24
CA ALA A 54 -10.29 -1.23 -6.77
C ALA A 54 -10.82 -2.58 -6.27
N ALA A 55 -11.88 -3.12 -6.88
CA ALA A 55 -12.42 -4.45 -6.54
C ALA A 55 -11.38 -5.57 -6.80
N ALA A 56 -10.64 -5.48 -7.91
CA ALA A 56 -9.59 -6.44 -8.21
C ALA A 56 -8.41 -6.35 -7.23
N ALA A 57 -8.06 -5.15 -6.77
CA ALA A 57 -7.06 -4.94 -5.74
C ALA A 57 -7.51 -5.55 -4.40
N LEU A 58 -8.75 -5.30 -4.00
CA LEU A 58 -9.35 -5.90 -2.81
C LEU A 58 -9.33 -7.44 -2.87
N ALA A 59 -9.68 -8.03 -4.01
CA ALA A 59 -9.63 -9.48 -4.18
C ALA A 59 -8.19 -10.03 -4.11
N ARG A 60 -7.18 -9.28 -4.58
CA ARG A 60 -5.76 -9.65 -4.39
C ARG A 60 -5.36 -9.57 -2.93
N HIS A 61 -5.72 -8.50 -2.24
CA HIS A 61 -5.51 -8.35 -0.81
C HIS A 61 -6.08 -9.53 -0.02
N ASP A 62 -7.33 -9.91 -0.28
CA ASP A 62 -8.01 -10.94 0.49
C ASP A 62 -7.38 -12.32 0.31
N ARG A 63 -6.75 -12.58 -0.84
CA ARG A 63 -5.92 -13.77 -1.05
C ARG A 63 -4.61 -13.72 -0.27
N LEU A 64 -4.00 -12.54 -0.11
CA LEU A 64 -2.78 -12.37 0.67
C LEU A 64 -3.04 -12.43 2.19
N PHE A 65 -4.21 -11.95 2.63
CA PHE A 65 -4.54 -11.80 4.04
C PHE A 65 -5.94 -12.35 4.37
N PRO A 66 -6.16 -13.68 4.26
CA PRO A 66 -7.47 -14.29 4.44
C PRO A 66 -8.05 -14.08 5.85
N ASP A 67 -7.20 -14.04 6.88
CA ASP A 67 -7.64 -13.78 8.27
C ASP A 67 -8.19 -12.35 8.42
N VAL A 68 -7.61 -11.38 7.73
CA VAL A 68 -8.07 -9.98 7.73
C VAL A 68 -9.39 -9.86 6.99
N ALA A 69 -9.48 -10.47 5.81
CA ALA A 69 -10.71 -10.52 5.02
C ALA A 69 -11.87 -11.11 5.81
N THR A 70 -11.65 -12.26 6.46
CA THR A 70 -12.66 -12.93 7.28
C THR A 70 -13.15 -12.04 8.42
N ARG A 71 -12.25 -11.30 9.08
CA ARG A 71 -12.62 -10.38 10.17
C ARG A 71 -13.45 -9.20 9.69
N CYS A 72 -13.18 -8.67 8.50
CA CYS A 72 -13.77 -7.43 8.01
C CYS A 72 -14.90 -7.62 6.99
N ALA A 73 -15.29 -8.85 6.66
CA ALA A 73 -16.31 -9.16 5.66
C ALA A 73 -17.67 -8.46 5.92
N GLY A 74 -18.03 -8.23 7.18
CA GLY A 74 -19.27 -7.54 7.56
C GLY A 74 -19.27 -6.04 7.26
N GLU A 75 -18.11 -5.38 7.35
CA GLU A 75 -17.99 -3.92 7.16
C GLU A 75 -18.16 -3.52 5.68
N GLY A 76 -17.61 -4.32 4.77
CA GLY A 76 -17.78 -4.12 3.31
C GLY A 76 -19.20 -4.38 2.83
N ALA A 77 -19.91 -5.34 3.44
CA ALA A 77 -21.30 -5.63 3.14
C ALA A 77 -22.24 -4.48 3.58
N LEU A 78 -21.97 -3.85 4.72
CA LEU A 78 -22.70 -2.67 5.20
C LEU A 78 -22.43 -1.44 4.31
N ALA A 79 -21.19 -1.25 3.86
CA ALA A 79 -20.83 -0.19 2.93
C ALA A 79 -21.53 -0.35 1.56
N SER A 80 -21.65 -1.59 1.07
CA SER A 80 -22.31 -1.90 -0.21
C SER A 80 -23.84 -1.83 -0.15
N ALA A 81 -24.43 -2.03 1.04
CA ALA A 81 -25.87 -1.92 1.28
C ALA A 81 -26.33 -0.46 1.52
N THR A 82 -25.38 0.46 1.71
CA THR A 82 -25.67 1.89 1.87
C THR A 82 -25.67 2.52 0.47
N PRO A 83 -26.72 3.23 0.03
CA PRO A 83 -26.69 3.92 -1.25
C PRO A 83 -25.51 4.90 -1.25
N THR A 84 -24.68 4.84 -2.29
CA THR A 84 -23.58 5.78 -2.51
C THR A 84 -24.16 7.19 -2.42
N PRO A 85 -23.80 8.00 -1.40
CA PRO A 85 -24.21 9.39 -1.41
C PRO A 85 -23.57 10.01 -2.66
N THR A 86 -24.37 10.75 -3.43
CA THR A 86 -23.82 11.70 -4.40
C THR A 86 -22.74 12.51 -3.67
N PRO A 87 -21.54 12.72 -4.23
CA PRO A 87 -20.53 13.54 -3.61
C PRO A 87 -21.12 14.94 -3.45
N THR A 88 -21.73 15.18 -2.30
CA THR A 88 -21.99 16.51 -1.82
C THR A 88 -20.59 17.02 -1.51
N PRO A 89 -20.16 18.17 -2.05
CA PRO A 89 -18.93 18.78 -1.54
C PRO A 89 -19.09 18.81 -0.02
N SER A 90 -18.25 18.05 0.68
CA SER A 90 -18.22 18.10 2.14
C SER A 90 -18.01 19.56 2.46
N ALA A 91 -19.06 20.21 2.98
CA ALA A 91 -18.92 21.50 3.60
C ALA A 91 -17.84 21.27 4.65
N THR A 92 -16.69 21.87 4.36
CA THR A 92 -15.57 22.16 5.23
C THR A 92 -15.91 21.81 6.67
N GLY A 93 -15.32 20.74 7.21
CA GLY A 93 -15.41 20.43 8.63
C GLY A 93 -15.19 21.72 9.40
N ASP A 94 -16.13 22.06 10.30
CA ASP A 94 -16.32 23.37 10.91
C ASP A 94 -15.04 24.21 10.90
N ALA A 95 -14.91 25.05 9.86
CA ALA A 95 -13.76 25.93 9.77
C ALA A 95 -13.74 26.73 11.07
N PRO A 96 -12.61 26.75 11.82
CA PRO A 96 -12.59 27.42 13.10
C PRO A 96 -13.06 28.86 12.93
N THR A 97 -14.12 29.23 13.65
CA THR A 97 -14.68 30.60 13.55
C THR A 97 -13.74 31.64 14.16
N ASP A 98 -12.77 31.17 14.96
CA ASP A 98 -11.64 31.96 15.42
C ASP A 98 -10.61 32.14 14.28
N PRO A 99 -10.31 33.38 13.86
CA PRO A 99 -9.35 33.65 12.79
C PRO A 99 -7.95 33.07 13.03
N GLU A 100 -7.50 32.99 14.28
CA GLU A 100 -6.21 32.40 14.59
C GLU A 100 -6.25 30.89 14.41
N ALA A 101 -7.26 30.20 14.95
CA ALA A 101 -7.46 28.77 14.72
C ALA A 101 -7.64 28.43 13.23
N ALA A 102 -8.29 29.30 12.43
CA ALA A 102 -8.41 29.11 10.98
C ALA A 102 -7.04 29.17 10.29
N LYS A 103 -6.21 30.17 10.59
CA LYS A 103 -4.83 30.25 10.07
C LYS A 103 -3.99 29.06 10.52
N TYR A 104 -4.12 28.61 11.77
CA TYR A 104 -3.42 27.44 12.27
C TYR A 104 -3.85 26.17 11.50
N ALA A 105 -5.15 26.01 11.24
CA ALA A 105 -5.67 24.89 10.47
C ALA A 105 -5.15 24.89 9.02
N GLU A 106 -5.15 26.05 8.35
CA GLU A 106 -4.56 26.20 7.02
C GLU A 106 -3.06 25.85 7.02
N ASN A 107 -2.30 26.36 7.98
CA ASN A 107 -0.87 26.09 8.08
C ASN A 107 -0.56 24.61 8.37
N HIS A 108 -1.49 23.85 8.94
CA HIS A 108 -1.31 22.43 9.26
C HIS A 108 -2.04 21.51 8.29
N ALA A 109 -2.61 22.05 7.21
CA ALA A 109 -3.34 21.29 6.20
C ALA A 109 -2.49 20.16 5.59
N PHE A 110 -1.17 20.36 5.49
CA PHE A 110 -0.21 19.36 5.02
C PHE A 110 -0.20 18.08 5.87
N LYS A 111 -0.61 18.15 7.15
CA LYS A 111 -0.75 16.98 8.06
C LYS A 111 -2.11 16.32 8.00
N MET A 112 -3.07 16.85 7.25
CA MET A 112 -4.37 16.22 7.10
C MET A 112 -4.23 14.88 6.40
N GLN A 113 -4.98 13.90 6.89
CA GLN A 113 -5.04 12.56 6.36
C GLN A 113 -6.35 12.41 5.57
N ALA A 114 -6.34 11.58 4.53
CA ALA A 114 -7.57 11.15 3.89
C ALA A 114 -8.44 10.37 4.89
N ASP A 115 -9.76 10.53 4.79
CA ASP A 115 -10.69 9.75 5.59
C ASP A 115 -10.63 8.26 5.20
N LEU A 116 -10.65 7.39 6.20
CA LEU A 116 -10.82 5.96 5.98
C LEU A 116 -12.30 5.60 5.94
N THR A 117 -12.70 4.82 4.93
CA THR A 117 -14.00 4.15 4.95
C THR A 117 -14.06 3.16 6.14
N PRO A 118 -15.25 2.79 6.64
CA PRO A 118 -15.38 1.80 7.72
C PRO A 118 -14.64 0.49 7.43
N GLU A 119 -14.73 0.00 6.18
CA GLU A 119 -14.02 -1.20 5.75
C GLU A 119 -12.50 -1.01 5.79
N ALA A 120 -11.98 0.10 5.24
CA ALA A 120 -10.55 0.39 5.24
C ALA A 120 -9.99 0.52 6.67
N LYS A 121 -10.77 1.15 7.57
CA LYS A 121 -10.45 1.23 9.00
C LYS A 121 -10.37 -0.15 9.64
N CYS A 122 -11.38 -1.01 9.43
CA CYS A 122 -11.36 -2.38 9.95
C CYS A 122 -10.11 -3.14 9.50
N ARG A 123 -9.78 -3.06 8.20
CA ARG A 123 -8.62 -3.74 7.61
C ARG A 123 -7.32 -3.21 8.20
N GLY A 124 -7.15 -1.88 8.26
CA GLY A 124 -5.98 -1.26 8.88
C GLY A 124 -5.78 -1.72 10.33
N GLU A 125 -6.82 -1.66 11.16
CA GLU A 125 -6.73 -2.13 12.55
C GLU A 125 -6.46 -3.64 12.66
N ALA A 126 -7.00 -4.45 11.75
CA ALA A 126 -6.74 -5.89 11.72
C ALA A 126 -5.27 -6.19 11.39
N HIS A 127 -4.65 -5.43 10.48
CA HIS A 127 -3.22 -5.51 10.20
C HIS A 127 -2.37 -5.02 11.37
N ALA A 128 -2.74 -3.91 12.01
CA ALA A 128 -2.08 -3.42 13.22
C ALA A 128 -2.05 -4.51 14.30
N ARG A 129 -3.20 -5.15 14.58
CA ARG A 129 -3.29 -6.28 15.52
C ARG A 129 -2.41 -7.47 15.11
N ARG A 130 -2.37 -7.82 13.81
CA ARG A 130 -1.53 -8.91 13.29
C ARG A 130 -0.04 -8.62 13.53
N ILE A 131 0.41 -7.41 13.22
CA ILE A 131 1.80 -7.00 13.44
C ILE A 131 2.11 -6.97 14.94
N SER A 132 1.24 -6.37 15.77
CA SER A 132 1.42 -6.33 17.22
C SER A 132 1.60 -7.73 17.79
N THR A 133 0.69 -8.64 17.45
CA THR A 133 0.75 -10.04 17.93
C THR A 133 2.06 -10.71 17.54
N ALA A 134 2.52 -10.51 16.31
CA ALA A 134 3.76 -11.11 15.82
C ALA A 134 5.01 -10.56 16.52
N LEU A 135 5.04 -9.25 16.79
CA LEU A 135 6.18 -8.57 17.43
C LEU A 135 6.22 -8.79 18.95
N THR A 136 5.08 -9.09 19.58
CA THR A 136 4.98 -9.33 21.04
C THR A 136 4.77 -10.81 21.39
N ALA A 137 4.89 -11.72 20.42
CA ALA A 137 4.66 -13.14 20.67
C ALA A 137 5.63 -13.68 21.73
N ALA A 138 5.11 -14.45 22.69
CA ALA A 138 5.90 -15.04 23.77
C ALA A 138 7.06 -15.88 23.21
N GLY A 139 8.24 -15.73 23.81
CA GLY A 139 9.46 -16.45 23.40
C GLY A 139 10.18 -15.83 22.19
N LYS A 140 9.69 -14.73 21.61
CA LYS A 140 10.44 -13.96 20.61
C LYS A 140 11.10 -12.74 21.25
N THR A 141 12.35 -12.49 20.85
CA THR A 141 13.02 -11.23 21.17
C THR A 141 12.46 -10.14 20.26
N ALA A 142 12.05 -9.02 20.85
CA ALA A 142 11.61 -7.85 20.09
C ALA A 142 12.76 -7.33 19.19
N PRO A 143 12.47 -6.87 17.96
CA PRO A 143 13.48 -6.28 17.08
C PRO A 143 14.20 -5.11 17.76
N ARG A 144 15.52 -5.06 17.61
CA ARG A 144 16.40 -4.01 18.15
C ARG A 144 17.10 -3.19 17.09
N THR A 145 17.06 -3.63 15.84
CA THR A 145 17.59 -2.89 14.70
C THR A 145 16.53 -2.67 13.63
N GLN A 146 16.73 -1.66 12.78
CA GLN A 146 15.86 -1.42 11.63
C GLN A 146 15.82 -2.64 10.70
N VAL A 147 16.94 -3.33 10.52
CA VAL A 147 17.03 -4.54 9.69
C VAL A 147 16.19 -5.67 10.28
N GLU A 148 16.31 -5.95 11.58
CA GLU A 148 15.51 -6.97 12.25
C GLU A 148 14.00 -6.67 12.16
N LEU A 149 13.61 -5.40 12.32
CA LEU A 149 12.22 -4.99 12.21
C LEU A 149 11.71 -5.12 10.76
N SER A 150 12.50 -4.71 9.77
CA SER A 150 12.16 -4.88 8.34
C SER A 150 11.97 -6.36 8.01
N THR A 151 12.92 -7.21 8.38
CA THR A 151 12.83 -8.66 8.15
C THR A 151 11.61 -9.28 8.84
N ALA A 152 11.27 -8.84 10.06
CA ALA A 152 10.09 -9.30 10.76
C ALA A 152 8.79 -8.93 10.04
N LEU A 153 8.69 -7.71 9.50
CA LEU A 153 7.52 -7.23 8.75
C LEU A 153 7.41 -7.90 7.37
N GLU A 154 8.52 -8.04 6.65
CA GLU A 154 8.59 -8.77 5.38
C GLU A 154 8.17 -10.23 5.55
N GLY A 155 8.62 -10.89 6.63
CA GLY A 155 8.22 -12.26 6.97
C GLY A 155 6.71 -12.42 7.25
N LEU A 156 6.00 -11.32 7.52
CA LEU A 156 4.53 -11.31 7.66
C LEU A 156 3.78 -11.01 6.36
N GLY A 157 4.51 -10.75 5.27
CA GLY A 157 3.96 -10.41 3.95
C GLY A 157 3.84 -8.91 3.69
N TYR A 158 4.48 -8.05 4.50
CA TYR A 158 4.48 -6.61 4.28
C TYR A 158 5.77 -6.20 3.56
N PRO A 159 5.71 -5.81 2.28
CA PRO A 159 6.89 -5.35 1.57
C PRO A 159 7.39 -4.04 2.20
N MET A 160 8.66 -3.99 2.57
CA MET A 160 9.26 -2.82 3.19
C MET A 160 10.15 -2.08 2.18
N GLY A 161 9.98 -0.76 2.10
CA GLY A 161 10.89 0.13 1.40
C GLY A 161 12.09 0.51 2.29
N GLY A 162 13.20 0.97 1.69
CA GLY A 162 14.44 1.23 2.41
C GLY A 162 14.36 2.30 3.51
N ASP A 163 13.37 3.19 3.46
CA ASP A 163 13.10 4.26 4.44
C ASP A 163 11.83 4.03 5.28
N ALA A 164 11.11 2.94 5.02
CA ALA A 164 9.86 2.59 5.68
C ALA A 164 10.09 2.22 7.16
N VAL A 165 11.28 1.74 7.52
CA VAL A 165 11.70 1.50 8.90
C VAL A 165 12.75 2.53 9.30
N TYR A 166 12.62 3.10 10.50
CA TYR A 166 13.48 4.19 10.95
C TYR A 166 13.75 4.11 12.45
N SER A 167 14.77 4.86 12.89
CA SER A 167 15.05 5.06 14.31
C SER A 167 14.62 6.47 14.72
N PHE A 168 14.16 6.62 15.95
CA PHE A 168 13.82 7.90 16.57
C PHE A 168 14.22 7.89 18.06
N ASN A 169 14.15 9.06 18.72
CA ASN A 169 14.37 9.24 20.15
C ASN A 169 15.50 8.40 20.78
N GLY A 170 16.71 8.47 20.23
CA GLY A 170 17.88 7.82 20.84
C GLY A 170 17.96 6.30 20.65
N GLY A 171 17.19 5.72 19.72
CA GLY A 171 17.34 4.31 19.31
C GLY A 171 16.05 3.52 19.19
N ASP A 172 14.91 4.09 19.61
CA ASP A 172 13.59 3.50 19.39
C ASP A 172 13.34 3.29 17.90
N LEU A 173 12.57 2.25 17.55
CA LEU A 173 12.30 1.90 16.15
C LEU A 173 10.88 2.27 15.75
N GLY A 174 10.71 2.80 14.56
CA GLY A 174 9.40 3.09 13.97
C GLY A 174 9.29 2.51 12.57
N PHE A 175 8.06 2.39 12.09
CA PHE A 175 7.80 2.09 10.69
C PHE A 175 6.56 2.83 10.19
N ASP A 176 6.56 3.16 8.90
CA ASP A 176 5.42 3.68 8.16
C ASP A 176 5.16 2.73 6.97
N LEU A 177 3.95 2.20 6.84
CA LEU A 177 3.61 1.15 5.87
C LEU A 177 2.29 1.47 5.16
N LEU A 178 2.28 1.37 3.83
CA LEU A 178 1.05 1.28 3.06
C LEU A 178 0.59 -0.17 3.01
N ILE A 179 -0.63 -0.46 3.47
CA ILE A 179 -1.18 -1.81 3.34
C ILE A 179 -1.37 -2.13 1.85
N PRO A 180 -0.79 -3.24 1.37
CA PRO A 180 -0.88 -3.62 -0.03
C PRO A 180 -2.34 -3.64 -0.52
N GLU A 181 -2.56 -3.09 -1.71
CA GLU A 181 -3.81 -3.17 -2.47
C GLU A 181 -5.05 -2.45 -1.89
N THR A 182 -5.17 -2.30 -0.56
CA THR A 182 -6.36 -1.70 0.09
C THR A 182 -6.17 -0.24 0.49
N GLY A 183 -4.92 0.23 0.60
CA GLY A 183 -4.61 1.65 0.74
C GLY A 183 -4.59 2.29 2.14
N PRO A 184 -5.00 1.68 3.28
CA PRO A 184 -4.77 2.31 4.57
C PRO A 184 -3.28 2.30 4.92
N CYS A 185 -2.85 3.31 5.65
CA CYS A 185 -1.51 3.44 6.18
C CYS A 185 -1.44 2.93 7.62
N LEU A 186 -0.30 2.35 8.00
CA LEU A 186 0.04 2.05 9.38
C LEU A 186 1.30 2.81 9.79
N THR A 187 1.25 3.49 10.93
CA THR A 187 2.44 3.97 11.63
C THR A 187 2.63 3.17 12.91
N GLY A 188 3.77 2.50 13.02
CA GLY A 188 4.18 1.74 14.20
C GLY A 188 5.33 2.40 14.94
N ARG A 189 5.29 2.33 16.28
CA ARG A 189 6.35 2.80 17.19
C ARG A 189 6.68 1.74 18.22
N LEU A 190 7.92 1.27 18.20
CA LEU A 190 8.54 0.35 19.13
C LEU A 190 9.41 1.18 20.08
N ALA A 191 8.77 1.73 21.11
CA ALA A 191 9.42 2.39 22.24
C ALA A 191 9.19 1.56 23.51
N ALA A 192 9.00 2.20 24.66
CA ALA A 192 8.66 1.52 25.92
C ALA A 192 7.41 0.61 25.81
N ALA A 193 6.47 0.97 24.95
CA ALA A 193 5.34 0.13 24.56
C ALA A 193 5.16 0.17 23.03
N LEU A 194 4.79 -0.97 22.45
CA LEU A 194 4.44 -1.06 21.04
C LEU A 194 3.10 -0.35 20.80
N ARG A 195 3.09 0.60 19.87
CA ARG A 195 1.87 1.24 19.36
C ARG A 195 1.85 1.13 17.85
N ILE A 196 0.69 0.81 17.28
CA ILE A 196 0.47 0.77 15.84
C ILE A 196 -0.89 1.38 15.55
N GLU A 197 -0.93 2.41 14.72
CA GLU A 197 -2.13 3.18 14.39
C GLU A 197 -2.42 3.06 12.90
N ALA A 198 -3.70 2.89 12.56
CA ALA A 198 -4.17 2.89 11.18
C ALA A 198 -4.75 4.27 10.83
N HIS A 199 -4.37 4.80 9.67
CA HIS A 199 -4.80 6.10 9.19
C HIS A 199 -4.86 6.15 7.66
N GLY A 200 -5.46 7.20 7.10
CA GLY A 200 -5.38 7.45 5.67
C GLY A 200 -4.04 8.07 5.27
N VAL A 201 -3.79 8.12 3.96
CA VAL A 201 -2.60 8.82 3.44
C VAL A 201 -2.64 10.30 3.83
N TYR A 202 -1.49 10.84 4.21
CA TYR A 202 -1.27 12.28 4.31
C TYR A 202 -1.35 12.91 2.93
N MET A 203 -2.00 14.06 2.82
CA MET A 203 -2.22 14.74 1.54
C MET A 203 -0.92 15.05 0.77
N GLU A 204 0.20 15.25 1.48
CA GLU A 204 1.50 15.61 0.89
C GLU A 204 2.63 14.60 1.15
N GLY A 205 2.37 13.47 1.82
CA GLY A 205 3.43 12.58 2.35
C GLY A 205 3.21 11.08 2.22
N GLY A 206 2.10 10.65 1.61
CA GLY A 206 1.74 9.23 1.57
C GLY A 206 1.49 8.71 2.99
N CYS A 207 2.12 7.61 3.39
CA CYS A 207 1.93 7.07 4.74
C CYS A 207 2.82 7.71 5.82
N ARG A 208 3.83 8.47 5.42
CA ARG A 208 4.74 9.09 6.38
C ARG A 208 4.23 10.48 6.73
N GLU A 209 4.18 10.78 8.03
CA GLU A 209 3.84 12.14 8.48
C GLU A 209 4.86 13.13 7.91
N PRO A 210 4.42 14.12 7.11
CA PRO A 210 5.31 15.14 6.58
C PRO A 210 5.94 15.96 7.71
N ARG A 211 7.23 16.31 7.52
CA ARG A 211 8.01 17.09 8.47
C ARG A 211 8.10 18.55 8.01
N GLY A 212 7.81 19.49 8.92
CA GLY A 212 7.85 20.94 8.65
C GLY A 212 6.49 21.52 8.24
N GLY A 213 6.33 22.84 8.36
CA GLY A 213 5.21 23.63 7.81
C GLY A 213 5.80 24.86 7.12
N HIS A 214 5.11 25.37 6.09
CA HIS A 214 5.58 26.48 5.26
C HIS A 214 5.81 27.78 6.05
#